data_AF-A0A0J1BL51-F1
#
_entry.id   AF-A0A0J1BL51-F1
#
_cell.length_a   1.000
_cell.length_b   1.000
_cell.length_c   1.000
_cell.angle_alpha   90.00
_cell.angle_beta   90.00
_cell.angle_gamma   90.00
#
_symmetry.space_group_name_H-M   'P 1'
#
loop_
_entity.id
_entity.type
_entity.pdbx_description
1 polymer ?
#
loop_
_entity_poly.entity_id
_entity_poly.type
_entity_poly.pdbx_seq_one_letter_code
_entity_poly.pdbx_strand_id
1 'polypeptide(L)'
;MVDRTVQYGVVKKIAFHWVIFFVCNSIALLLWLRLFEHPDLSWQHSFEDCVRRFLPFFLISLALIPAFVLDTLKLTNRFAGPIMRLRTEILNAAEGRPVTRLCFRTNDFWRDVADSFNSMAQRTGLLVEENAESTDTESSSSSPNV
;
A
#
# COMPACT_ATOMS: atom_id res chain seq x y z
N MET A 1 5.30 10.42 -10.54
CA MET A 1 4.85 9.14 -11.13
C MET A 1 5.33 8.02 -10.23
N VAL A 2 4.40 7.24 -9.69
CA VAL A 2 4.71 6.12 -8.79
C VAL A 2 5.55 5.08 -9.54
N ASP A 3 6.68 4.68 -8.97
CA ASP A 3 7.67 3.81 -9.60
C ASP A 3 7.10 2.40 -9.86
N ARG A 4 6.60 2.20 -11.09
CA ARG A 4 6.02 0.93 -11.56
C ARG A 4 7.01 -0.23 -11.47
N THR A 5 8.31 0.07 -11.44
CA THR A 5 9.39 -0.92 -11.42
C THR A 5 9.48 -1.63 -10.07
N VAL A 6 9.38 -0.89 -8.97
CA VAL A 6 9.39 -1.45 -7.60
C VAL A 6 8.08 -2.19 -7.31
N GLN A 7 6.95 -1.67 -7.80
CA GLN A 7 5.64 -2.30 -7.65
C GLN A 7 5.57 -3.64 -8.38
N TYR A 8 6.13 -3.73 -9.59
CA TYR A 8 6.21 -5.00 -10.31
C TYR A 8 7.04 -6.04 -9.55
N GLY A 9 8.12 -5.63 -8.88
CA GLY A 9 8.95 -6.53 -8.06
C GLY A 9 8.19 -7.14 -6.88
N VAL A 10 7.40 -6.33 -6.15
CA VAL A 10 6.59 -6.80 -5.03
C VAL A 10 5.46 -7.71 -5.51
N VAL A 11 4.74 -7.30 -6.56
CA VAL A 11 3.65 -8.10 -7.15
C VAL A 11 4.15 -9.45 -7.62
N LYS A 12 5.30 -9.49 -8.31
CA LYS A 12 5.91 -10.74 -8.79
C LYS A 12 6.28 -11.67 -7.63
N LYS A 13 6.83 -11.13 -6.53
CA LYS A 13 7.14 -11.93 -5.34
C LYS A 13 5.87 -12.50 -4.69
N ILE A 14 4.83 -11.71 -4.54
CA ILE A 14 3.55 -12.16 -3.95
C ILE A 14 2.94 -13.25 -4.83
N ALA A 15 2.84 -13.02 -6.15
CA ALA A 15 2.34 -13.99 -7.10
C ALA A 15 3.14 -15.29 -7.08
N PHE A 16 4.47 -15.21 -6.99
CA PHE A 16 5.34 -16.39 -6.93
C PHE A 16 5.13 -17.23 -5.66
N HIS A 17 5.14 -16.60 -4.47
CA HIS A 17 4.86 -17.32 -3.21
C HIS A 17 3.48 -17.96 -3.23
N TRP A 18 2.53 -17.29 -3.86
CA TRP A 18 1.16 -17.76 -3.93
C TRP A 18 0.99 -18.94 -4.89
N VAL A 19 1.69 -18.94 -6.04
CA VAL A 19 1.79 -20.11 -6.92
C VAL A 19 2.44 -21.29 -6.18
N ILE A 20 3.52 -21.06 -5.42
CA ILE A 20 4.14 -22.11 -4.61
C ILE A 20 3.14 -22.66 -3.59
N PHE A 21 2.47 -21.78 -2.85
CA PHE A 21 1.45 -22.19 -1.87
C PHE A 21 0.34 -23.02 -2.52
N PHE A 22 -0.16 -22.58 -3.68
CA PHE A 22 -1.18 -23.28 -4.43
C PHE A 22 -0.72 -24.68 -4.89
N VAL A 23 0.50 -24.78 -5.41
CA VAL A 23 1.09 -26.07 -5.84
C VAL A 23 1.29 -26.99 -4.63
N CYS A 24 1.86 -26.50 -3.54
CA CYS A 24 2.03 -27.26 -2.31
C CYS A 24 0.68 -27.75 -1.76
N ASN A 25 -0.34 -26.89 -1.74
CA ASN A 25 -1.67 -27.24 -1.28
C ASN A 25 -2.33 -28.30 -2.19
N SER A 26 -2.18 -28.16 -3.51
CA SER A 26 -2.68 -29.13 -4.48
C SER A 26 -2.01 -30.49 -4.33
N ILE A 27 -0.69 -30.53 -4.12
CA ILE A 27 0.05 -31.77 -3.86
C ILE A 27 -0.40 -32.39 -2.54
N ALA A 28 -0.58 -31.60 -1.48
CA ALA A 28 -1.06 -32.10 -0.20
C ALA A 28 -2.46 -32.72 -0.31
N LEU A 29 -3.39 -32.08 -1.04
CA LEU A 29 -4.72 -32.62 -1.31
C LEU A 29 -4.67 -33.90 -2.15
N LEU A 30 -3.80 -33.98 -3.16
CA LEU A 30 -3.59 -35.19 -3.95
C LEU A 30 -3.05 -36.35 -3.11
N LEU A 31 -2.06 -36.08 -2.26
CA LEU A 31 -1.50 -37.08 -1.34
C LEU A 31 -2.55 -37.53 -0.33
N TRP A 32 -3.36 -36.62 0.18
CA TRP A 32 -4.47 -36.93 1.09
C TRP A 32 -5.51 -37.84 0.45
N LEU A 33 -6.03 -37.45 -0.72
CA LEU A 33 -7.02 -38.22 -1.50
C LEU A 33 -6.51 -39.64 -1.80
N ARG A 34 -5.24 -39.75 -2.17
CA ARG A 34 -4.62 -41.04 -2.48
C ARG A 34 -4.38 -41.91 -1.25
N LEU A 35 -3.92 -41.32 -0.16
CA LEU A 35 -3.55 -42.07 1.05
C LEU A 35 -4.76 -42.53 1.86
N PHE A 36 -5.83 -41.74 1.89
CA PHE A 36 -6.98 -41.97 2.79
C PHE A 36 -8.29 -42.34 2.09
N GLU A 37 -8.52 -41.90 0.84
CA GLU A 37 -9.79 -42.12 0.15
C GLU A 37 -9.69 -43.27 -0.87
N HIS A 38 -8.67 -43.25 -1.74
CA HIS A 38 -8.57 -44.20 -2.86
C HIS A 38 -7.12 -44.62 -3.19
N PRO A 39 -6.55 -45.61 -2.47
CA PRO A 39 -5.18 -46.08 -2.75
C PRO A 39 -5.04 -46.83 -4.08
N ASP A 40 -6.14 -47.38 -4.62
CA ASP A 40 -6.13 -48.25 -5.82
C ASP A 40 -6.36 -47.50 -7.14
N LEU A 41 -6.61 -46.17 -7.09
CA LEU A 41 -6.85 -45.38 -8.29
C LEU A 41 -5.54 -44.99 -8.99
N SER A 42 -5.56 -45.00 -10.32
CA SER A 42 -4.46 -44.49 -11.13
C SER A 42 -4.25 -42.98 -10.90
N TRP A 43 -3.00 -42.51 -10.99
CA TRP A 43 -2.63 -41.11 -10.77
C TRP A 43 -3.45 -40.09 -11.57
N GLN A 44 -3.84 -40.44 -12.80
CA GLN A 44 -4.63 -39.55 -13.66
C GLN A 44 -6.06 -39.37 -13.13
N HIS A 45 -6.70 -40.46 -12.71
CA HIS A 45 -8.06 -40.40 -12.16
C HIS A 45 -8.10 -39.68 -10.81
N SER A 46 -7.13 -39.92 -9.93
CA SER A 46 -7.03 -39.17 -8.66
C SER A 46 -6.83 -37.67 -8.91
N PHE A 47 -6.12 -37.30 -9.97
CA PHE A 47 -5.95 -35.89 -10.34
C PHE A 47 -7.25 -35.27 -10.86
N GLU A 48 -7.94 -35.93 -11.80
CA GLU A 48 -9.23 -35.46 -12.31
C GLU A 48 -10.29 -35.32 -11.21
N ASP A 49 -10.37 -36.28 -10.29
CA ASP A 49 -11.30 -36.25 -9.18
C ASP A 49 -10.97 -35.11 -8.20
N CYS A 50 -9.68 -34.93 -7.88
CA CYS A 50 -9.23 -33.80 -7.06
C CYS A 50 -9.60 -32.46 -7.72
N VAL A 51 -9.27 -32.28 -9.00
CA VAL A 51 -9.58 -31.04 -9.73
C VAL A 51 -11.09 -30.81 -9.82
N ARG A 52 -11.91 -31.83 -10.09
CA ARG A 52 -13.38 -31.67 -10.13
C ARG A 52 -13.97 -31.35 -8.77
N ARG A 53 -13.53 -32.05 -7.72
CA ARG A 53 -14.05 -31.88 -6.35
C ARG A 53 -13.69 -30.51 -5.79
N PHE A 54 -12.45 -30.07 -6.04
CA PHE A 54 -11.90 -28.82 -5.51
C PHE A 54 -11.88 -27.67 -6.54
N LEU A 55 -12.52 -27.84 -7.71
CA LEU A 55 -12.65 -26.80 -8.74
C LEU A 55 -13.14 -25.46 -8.17
N PRO A 56 -14.20 -25.43 -7.33
CA PRO A 56 -14.68 -24.17 -6.76
C PRO A 56 -13.62 -23.50 -5.88
N PHE A 57 -12.86 -24.29 -5.12
CA PHE A 57 -11.78 -23.80 -4.27
C PHE A 57 -10.63 -23.20 -5.11
N PHE A 58 -10.23 -23.88 -6.19
CA PHE A 58 -9.20 -23.37 -7.10
C PHE A 58 -9.63 -22.07 -7.80
N LEU A 59 -10.89 -21.98 -8.24
CA LEU A 59 -11.44 -20.77 -8.85
C LEU A 59 -11.48 -19.59 -7.86
N ILE A 60 -11.95 -19.83 -6.63
CA ILE A 60 -11.98 -18.80 -5.58
C ILE A 60 -10.56 -18.34 -5.24
N SER A 61 -9.63 -19.29 -5.10
CA SER A 61 -8.22 -18.99 -4.87
C SER A 61 -7.69 -18.10 -6.00
N LEU A 62 -7.84 -18.50 -7.25
CA LEU A 62 -7.39 -17.72 -8.42
C LEU A 62 -8.02 -16.32 -8.49
N ALA A 63 -9.30 -16.19 -8.13
CA ALA A 63 -9.99 -14.91 -8.07
C ALA A 63 -9.49 -14.01 -6.92
N LEU A 64 -8.92 -14.58 -5.85
CA LEU A 64 -8.37 -13.81 -4.74
C LEU A 64 -7.05 -13.10 -5.10
N ILE A 65 -6.26 -13.59 -6.06
CA ILE A 65 -4.99 -12.94 -6.45
C ILE A 65 -5.18 -11.48 -6.84
N PRO A 66 -6.00 -11.16 -7.86
CA PRO A 66 -6.11 -9.78 -8.31
C PRO A 66 -6.63 -8.89 -7.17
N ALA A 67 -7.58 -9.39 -6.36
CA ALA A 67 -8.08 -8.65 -5.21
C ALA A 67 -6.97 -8.35 -4.18
N PHE A 68 -6.21 -9.36 -3.79
CA PHE A 68 -5.13 -9.23 -2.80
C PHE A 68 -3.96 -8.38 -3.30
N VAL A 69 -3.59 -8.53 -4.57
CA VAL A 69 -2.57 -7.71 -5.21
C VAL A 69 -3.00 -6.24 -5.26
N LEU A 70 -4.23 -5.97 -5.69
CA LEU A 70 -4.76 -4.60 -5.74
C LEU A 70 -4.83 -3.96 -4.36
N ASP A 71 -5.23 -4.72 -3.34
CA ASP A 71 -5.32 -4.22 -1.97
C ASP A 71 -3.94 -3.93 -1.37
N THR A 72 -3.00 -4.86 -1.55
CA THR A 72 -1.60 -4.68 -1.12
C THR A 72 -0.97 -3.47 -1.80
N LEU A 73 -1.17 -3.31 -3.12
CA LEU A 73 -0.68 -2.17 -3.86
C LEU A 73 -1.29 -0.85 -3.39
N LYS A 74 -2.59 -0.82 -3.09
CA LYS A 74 -3.25 0.37 -2.52
C LYS A 74 -2.64 0.73 -1.17
N LEU A 75 -2.41 -0.26 -0.33
CA LEU A 75 -1.78 -0.07 0.98
C LEU A 75 -0.35 0.48 0.82
N THR A 76 0.50 -0.15 0.02
CA THR A 76 1.88 0.32 -0.22
C THR A 76 1.91 1.73 -0.82
N ASN A 77 1.02 2.04 -1.77
CA ASN A 77 0.92 3.38 -2.34
C ASN A 77 0.56 4.44 -1.31
N ARG A 78 -0.34 4.12 -0.37
CA ARG A 78 -0.70 5.00 0.74
C ARG A 78 0.49 5.32 1.65
N PHE A 79 1.46 4.41 1.79
CA PHE A 79 2.70 4.65 2.54
C PHE A 79 3.80 5.37 1.73
N ALA A 80 3.91 5.09 0.43
CA ALA A 80 4.99 5.61 -0.41
C ALA A 80 4.94 7.14 -0.61
N GLY A 81 3.74 7.73 -0.67
CA GLY A 81 3.57 9.18 -0.81
C GLY A 81 4.13 9.97 0.38
N PRO A 82 3.66 9.70 1.61
CA PRO A 82 4.14 10.37 2.82
C PRO A 82 5.64 10.23 3.06
N ILE A 83 6.22 9.04 2.90
CA ILE A 83 7.65 8.81 3.15
C ILE A 83 8.55 9.59 2.17
N MET A 84 8.11 9.72 0.91
CA MET A 84 8.89 10.45 -0.09
C MET A 84 8.89 11.96 0.18
N ARG A 85 7.76 12.51 0.65
CA ARG A 85 7.68 13.91 1.12
C ARG A 85 8.57 14.13 2.33
N LEU A 86 8.51 13.24 3.32
CA LEU A 86 9.37 13.31 4.51
C LEU A 86 10.86 13.25 4.14
N ARG A 87 11.25 12.35 3.24
CA ARG A 87 12.65 12.27 2.75
C ARG A 87 13.10 13.60 2.14
N THR A 88 12.28 14.23 1.31
CA THR A 88 12.61 15.51 0.69
C THR A 88 12.83 16.60 1.75
N GLU A 89 11.93 16.72 2.73
CA GLU A 89 12.09 17.74 3.78
C GLU A 89 13.29 17.46 4.69
N ILE A 90 13.61 16.19 4.98
CA ILE A 90 14.83 15.84 5.72
C ILE A 90 16.08 16.25 4.95
N LEU A 91 16.11 16.05 3.63
CA LEU A 91 17.24 16.49 2.79
C LEU A 91 17.37 18.01 2.78
N ASN A 92 16.25 18.73 2.67
CA ASN A 92 16.23 20.20 2.78
C ASN A 92 16.79 20.67 4.13
N ALA A 93 16.35 20.06 5.25
CA ALA A 93 16.87 20.36 6.58
C ALA A 93 18.36 20.07 6.71
N ALA A 94 18.84 18.95 6.15
CA ALA A 94 20.25 18.56 6.19
C ALA A 94 21.15 19.54 5.41
N GLU A 95 20.62 20.16 4.36
CA GLU A 95 21.30 21.21 3.59
C GLU A 95 21.16 22.61 4.21
N GLY A 96 20.52 22.72 5.39
CA GLY A 96 20.25 24.00 6.05
C GLY A 96 19.23 24.87 5.31
N ARG A 97 18.49 24.29 4.36
CA ARG A 97 17.43 24.99 3.64
C ARG A 97 16.18 25.07 4.52
N PRO A 98 15.36 26.13 4.35
CA PRO A 98 14.04 26.18 4.94
C PRO A 98 13.21 24.95 4.59
N VAL A 99 12.51 24.38 5.58
CA VAL A 99 11.63 23.23 5.41
C VAL A 99 10.17 23.64 5.55
N THR A 100 9.32 22.98 4.77
CA THR A 100 7.87 23.23 4.79
C THR A 100 7.20 22.36 5.84
N ARG A 101 6.15 22.87 6.50
CA ARG A 101 5.38 22.10 7.47
C ARG A 101 4.77 20.86 6.82
N LEU A 102 5.07 19.69 7.35
CA LEU A 102 4.47 18.43 6.89
C LEU A 102 3.06 18.29 7.46
N CYS A 103 2.07 18.13 6.58
CA CYS A 103 0.72 17.75 6.96
C CYS A 103 0.29 16.51 6.16
N PHE A 104 0.06 15.40 6.86
CA PHE A 104 -0.42 14.15 6.26
C PHE A 104 -1.89 13.92 6.61
N ARG A 105 -2.65 13.36 5.66
CA ARG A 105 -4.09 13.11 5.80
C ARG A 105 -4.39 12.11 6.93
N THR A 106 -5.49 12.39 7.63
CA THR A 106 -6.13 11.64 8.71
C THR A 106 -6.40 10.17 8.37
N ASN A 107 -5.40 9.30 8.47
CA ASN A 107 -5.57 7.89 8.84
C ASN A 107 -4.19 7.29 9.18
N ASP A 108 -3.83 7.44 10.45
CA ASP A 108 -2.98 6.62 11.33
C ASP A 108 -1.58 6.18 10.85
N PHE A 109 -0.58 6.38 11.72
CA PHE A 109 0.89 6.27 11.57
C PHE A 109 1.65 7.55 11.18
N TRP A 110 1.26 8.27 10.14
CA TRP A 110 2.11 9.36 9.63
C TRP A 110 1.96 10.70 10.35
N ARG A 111 0.85 10.91 11.06
CA ARG A 111 0.60 12.18 11.75
C ARG A 111 1.64 12.44 12.84
N ASP A 112 1.88 11.45 13.70
CA ASP A 112 2.83 11.58 14.81
C ASP A 112 4.27 11.81 14.32
N VAL A 113 4.63 11.21 13.18
CA VAL A 113 5.92 11.43 12.51
C VAL A 113 6.02 12.86 11.97
N ALA A 114 4.95 13.36 11.32
CA ALA A 114 4.91 14.75 10.86
C ALA A 114 4.96 15.74 12.03
N ASP A 115 4.23 15.48 13.11
CA ASP A 115 4.21 16.33 14.29
C ASP A 115 5.58 16.38 14.97
N SER A 116 6.26 15.23 15.06
CA SER A 116 7.64 15.14 15.57
C SER A 116 8.62 15.90 14.67
N PHE A 117 8.52 15.74 13.35
CA PHE A 117 9.38 16.45 12.39
C PHE A 117 9.15 17.97 12.43
N ASN A 118 7.89 18.41 12.42
CA ASN A 118 7.52 19.81 12.52
C ASN A 118 8.05 20.43 13.83
N SER A 119 7.88 19.73 14.96
CA SER A 119 8.39 20.19 16.25
C SER A 119 9.91 20.34 16.27
N MET A 120 10.63 19.40 15.64
CA MET A 120 12.08 19.48 15.48
C MET A 120 12.47 20.68 14.62
N ALA A 121 11.85 20.84 13.45
CA ALA A 121 12.13 21.94 12.52
C ALA A 121 11.82 23.32 13.13
N GLN A 122 10.80 23.41 13.99
CA GLN A 122 10.48 24.63 14.74
C GLN A 122 11.60 25.00 15.71
N ARG A 123 12.11 24.01 16.45
CA ARG A 123 13.18 24.21 17.44
C ARG A 123 14.51 24.59 16.80
N THR A 124 14.79 24.10 15.59
CA THR A 124 16.00 24.45 14.84
C THR A 124 15.85 25.73 14.01
N GLY A 125 14.67 26.37 14.01
CA GLY A 125 14.41 27.59 13.25
C GLY A 125 14.39 27.39 11.73
N LEU A 126 14.24 26.15 11.27
CA LEU A 126 14.23 25.80 9.85
C LEU A 126 12.83 25.85 9.22
N LEU A 127 11.77 25.92 10.04
CA LEU A 127 10.40 26.01 9.52
C LEU A 127 10.16 27.35 8.82
N VAL A 128 9.65 27.26 7.60
CA VAL A 128 8.95 28.39 6.98
C VAL A 128 7.49 28.29 7.39
N GLU A 129 7.05 29.24 8.22
CA GLU A 129 5.64 29.52 8.36
C GLU A 129 5.17 30.12 7.03
N GLU A 130 4.55 29.29 6.20
CA GLU A 130 3.75 29.81 5.11
C GLU A 130 2.60 30.56 5.78
N ASN A 131 2.76 31.90 5.87
CA ASN A 131 1.70 32.82 6.25
C ASN A 131 0.48 32.43 5.42
N ALA A 132 -0.49 31.79 6.06
CA ALA A 132 -1.85 31.78 5.57
C ALA A 132 -2.36 33.21 5.70
N GLU A 133 -1.93 34.08 4.78
CA GLU A 133 -2.69 35.22 4.33
C GLU A 133 -3.95 34.67 3.66
N SER A 134 -4.93 34.29 4.49
CA SER A 134 -6.31 34.58 4.13
C SER A 134 -6.51 36.07 4.39
N THR A 135 -6.08 36.88 3.43
CA THR A 135 -6.48 38.28 3.27
C THR A 135 -7.98 38.31 2.98
N ASP A 136 -8.79 38.15 4.02
CA ASP A 136 -10.22 38.47 4.01
C ASP A 136 -10.51 39.30 5.27
N THR A 137 -9.92 40.48 5.35
CA THR A 137 -10.46 41.58 6.14
C THR A 137 -10.07 42.90 5.48
N GLU A 138 -11.11 43.67 5.14
CA GLU A 138 -11.14 45.10 4.80
C GLU A 138 -10.88 45.56 3.34
N SER A 139 -11.96 45.57 2.57
CA SER A 139 -12.38 46.83 1.92
C SER A 139 -13.84 47.12 2.28
N SER A 140 -14.02 47.84 3.40
CA SER A 140 -15.22 48.63 3.65
C SER A 140 -14.95 50.07 3.21
N SER A 141 -15.99 50.71 2.68
CA SER A 141 -16.08 52.08 2.13
C SER A 141 -15.55 52.21 0.68
N SER A 142 -16.31 52.68 -0.31
CA SER A 142 -17.34 53.72 -0.29
C SER A 142 -18.02 53.82 -1.67
N SER A 143 -19.33 54.05 -1.70
CA SER A 143 -19.92 55.17 -2.45
C SER A 143 -21.43 55.30 -2.17
N PRO A 144 -21.91 56.51 -1.81
CA PRO A 144 -23.32 56.87 -1.82
C PRO A 144 -23.72 57.30 -3.24
N ASN A 145 -24.94 57.01 -3.69
CA ASN A 145 -25.59 57.86 -4.69
C ASN A 145 -27.10 57.64 -4.77
N VAL A 146 -27.80 58.76 -4.48
CA VAL A 146 -29.07 59.30 -5.02
C VAL A 146 -30.26 58.36 -5.17
#